data_AF-A0A6M3IYW9-F1
#
_entry.id   AF-A0A6M3IYW9-F1
#
_cell.length_a   1.000
_cell.length_b   1.000
_cell.length_c   1.000
_cell.angle_alpha   90.00
_cell.angle_beta   90.00
_cell.angle_gamma   90.00
#
_symmetry.space_group_name_H-M   'P 1'
#
loop_
_entity.id
_entity.type
_entity.pdbx_description
1 polymer ?
#
loop_
_entity_poly.entity_id
_entity_poly.type
_entity_poly.pdbx_seq_one_letter_code
_entity_poly.pdbx_strand_id
1 'polypeptide(L)'
;MIEMFNIRTGNSLPTADYSWLTLPDRPCIDVRDFGAKGDGITDDTAAMDAALATGRSIFCPEGIYLTTGGHRIAADGQKIIGAGWGLYNPGTTIKKSGGTNYILDTGHGYNDIGLENIMFDRNDLNGSGVIWRGHYSRLKNIYFKNSAGTGYDLHISGVNVSQFDKISADSILIDQSSDTYTPQPSYGCMYSTFKGVICRTLEFSGSQARLLSFEKLLLDGAKAGVSNLWLHASTMTNLYFYDTDSEADLLDMPLVTVDNPAAYNIHFIGGYLSTAVAQTQPVFYFRDVQDISVEKVLFNDYYSLAGRHCIEFENIKRGTFEDNDVTALNNFYFLYNAHTLRSEYITSKRNKSRPVGAYTGTGTNYFIKTDHLTIEQDEFIPIIGGGETFHNISDVPDFHSVRTGGKILVNDDGFYDIFGDGGNNSPGADFGGMISISAGGFDATSQNNFALFYAQSGAGSGYQNHTDISTGSNVEIINMADSAPAALASTTDGKLGVQIGGGAAATRYIRIYNRTGAEVSLRVHIDRYEE
;
A
#
# COMPACT_ATOMS: atom_id res chain seq x y z
N MET A 1 -27.73 -25.64 50.75
CA MET A 1 -29.20 -25.58 50.68
C MET A 1 -29.61 -24.18 51.11
N ILE A 2 -30.23 -23.40 50.24
CA ILE A 2 -30.82 -22.11 50.62
C ILE A 2 -32.29 -22.41 50.94
N GLU A 3 -32.68 -22.35 52.22
CA GLU A 3 -34.10 -22.39 52.59
C GLU A 3 -34.72 -21.01 52.34
N MET A 4 -35.71 -20.95 51.45
CA MET A 4 -36.45 -19.71 51.17
C MET A 4 -37.63 -19.58 52.15
N PHE A 5 -37.68 -18.48 52.90
CA PHE A 5 -38.75 -18.13 53.84
C PHE A 5 -39.78 -17.18 53.21
N ASN A 6 -41.06 -17.38 53.54
CA ASN A 6 -42.11 -16.45 53.14
C ASN A 6 -42.10 -15.19 54.03
N ILE A 7 -41.68 -14.06 53.46
CA ILE A 7 -41.40 -12.81 54.19
C ILE A 7 -42.65 -12.18 54.83
N ARG A 8 -43.87 -12.60 54.45
CA ARG A 8 -45.11 -12.11 55.07
C ARG A 8 -45.63 -12.97 56.24
N THR A 9 -45.23 -14.23 56.36
CA THR A 9 -45.83 -15.17 57.34
C THR A 9 -44.82 -15.87 58.23
N GLY A 10 -43.52 -15.82 57.91
CA GLY A 10 -42.46 -16.37 58.78
C GLY A 10 -42.45 -17.89 58.89
N ASN A 11 -43.17 -18.62 58.02
CA ASN A 11 -43.14 -20.08 57.97
C ASN A 11 -42.31 -20.56 56.76
N SER A 12 -41.66 -21.72 56.93
CA SER A 12 -41.02 -22.47 55.84
C SER A 12 -42.09 -22.95 54.84
N LEU A 13 -41.87 -22.72 53.55
CA LEU A 13 -42.79 -23.19 52.51
C LEU A 13 -42.77 -24.74 52.45
N PRO A 14 -43.92 -25.41 52.24
CA PRO A 14 -43.96 -26.86 52.10
C PRO A 14 -43.07 -27.28 50.93
N THR A 15 -42.33 -28.40 51.10
CA THR A 15 -41.40 -28.94 50.10
C THR A 15 -42.15 -29.32 48.83
N ALA A 16 -42.26 -28.37 47.90
CA ALA A 16 -42.76 -28.62 46.56
C ALA A 16 -41.70 -29.43 45.81
N ASP A 17 -42.13 -30.45 45.08
CA ASP A 17 -41.32 -31.06 44.03
C ASP A 17 -41.08 -29.98 42.96
N TYR A 18 -39.86 -29.46 42.91
CA TYR A 18 -39.42 -28.41 41.99
C TYR A 18 -38.91 -28.99 40.66
N SER A 19 -39.28 -30.21 40.29
CA SER A 19 -38.92 -30.82 39.00
C SER A 19 -39.40 -30.05 37.76
N TRP A 20 -40.39 -29.16 37.92
CA TRP A 20 -40.89 -28.23 36.91
C TRP A 20 -40.29 -26.81 37.03
N LEU A 21 -39.45 -26.57 38.04
CA LEU A 21 -38.57 -25.39 38.12
C LEU A 21 -37.18 -25.78 37.61
N THR A 22 -37.11 -26.44 36.46
CA THR A 22 -35.97 -26.25 35.57
C THR A 22 -35.91 -24.76 35.30
N LEU A 23 -34.86 -24.09 35.81
CA LEU A 23 -34.55 -22.72 35.40
C LEU A 23 -34.70 -22.68 33.87
N PRO A 24 -35.45 -21.72 33.30
CA PRO A 24 -35.65 -21.64 31.87
C PRO A 24 -34.28 -21.77 31.22
N ASP A 25 -34.15 -22.71 30.28
CA ASP A 25 -32.91 -23.13 29.63
C ASP A 25 -31.81 -22.10 29.82
N ARG A 26 -30.84 -22.38 30.71
CA ARG A 26 -29.67 -21.51 30.72
C ARG A 26 -29.18 -21.46 29.27
N PRO A 27 -29.10 -20.27 28.64
CA PRO A 27 -28.71 -20.16 27.23
C PRO A 27 -27.29 -20.71 27.01
N CYS A 28 -26.55 -20.93 28.11
CA CYS A 28 -25.24 -21.51 28.20
C CYS A 28 -25.09 -22.39 29.45
N ILE A 29 -24.28 -23.44 29.37
CA ILE A 29 -23.85 -24.29 30.47
C ILE A 29 -22.62 -23.69 31.15
N ASP A 30 -22.54 -23.66 32.48
CA ASP A 30 -21.33 -23.21 33.19
C ASP A 30 -20.27 -24.32 33.18
N VAL A 31 -19.04 -24.01 32.74
CA VAL A 31 -17.95 -25.00 32.72
C VAL A 31 -17.61 -25.58 34.10
N ARG A 32 -17.92 -24.85 35.18
CA ARG A 32 -17.71 -25.32 36.56
C ARG A 32 -18.64 -26.46 36.94
N ASP A 33 -19.80 -26.58 36.27
CA ASP A 33 -20.69 -27.74 36.44
C ASP A 33 -20.03 -29.06 36.00
N PHE A 34 -18.93 -28.97 35.22
CA PHE A 34 -18.12 -30.09 34.73
C PHE A 34 -16.81 -30.25 35.50
N GLY A 35 -16.60 -29.47 36.56
CA GLY A 35 -15.43 -29.55 37.44
C GLY A 35 -14.29 -28.61 37.09
N ALA A 36 -14.46 -27.69 36.13
CA ALA A 36 -13.46 -26.66 35.85
C ALA A 36 -13.35 -25.72 37.05
N LYS A 37 -12.12 -25.38 37.46
CA LYS A 37 -11.87 -24.52 38.61
C LYS A 37 -11.56 -23.08 38.23
N GLY A 38 -10.90 -22.84 37.10
CA GLY A 38 -10.50 -21.49 36.68
C GLY A 38 -9.53 -20.81 37.66
N ASP A 39 -8.75 -21.59 38.42
CA ASP A 39 -7.84 -21.11 39.48
C ASP A 39 -6.41 -20.82 38.98
N GLY A 40 -6.14 -21.05 37.69
CA GLY A 40 -4.83 -20.89 37.06
C GLY A 40 -3.79 -21.95 37.41
N ILE A 41 -4.16 -22.98 38.17
CA ILE A 41 -3.26 -24.03 38.67
C ILE A 41 -3.78 -25.42 38.29
N THR A 42 -5.08 -25.67 38.50
CA THR A 42 -5.75 -26.91 38.14
C THR A 42 -5.85 -27.01 36.62
N ASP A 43 -5.49 -28.18 36.08
CA ASP A 43 -5.70 -28.49 34.67
C ASP A 43 -7.21 -28.71 34.42
N ASP A 44 -7.83 -27.74 33.75
CA ASP A 44 -9.25 -27.71 33.43
C ASP A 44 -9.58 -28.37 32.08
N THR A 45 -8.59 -28.97 31.40
CA THR A 45 -8.75 -29.54 30.04
C THR A 45 -9.97 -30.47 29.95
N ALA A 46 -10.02 -31.49 30.82
CA ALA A 46 -11.07 -32.51 30.77
C ALA A 46 -12.47 -31.95 31.08
N ALA A 47 -12.56 -30.96 31.98
CA ALA A 47 -13.83 -30.34 32.32
C ALA A 47 -14.35 -29.47 31.16
N MET A 48 -13.46 -28.73 30.51
CA MET A 48 -13.82 -27.94 29.32
C MET A 48 -14.26 -28.84 28.16
N ASP A 49 -13.52 -29.92 27.88
CA ASP A 49 -13.89 -30.88 26.84
C ASP A 49 -15.23 -31.55 27.13
N ALA A 50 -15.49 -31.93 28.38
CA ALA A 50 -16.76 -32.52 28.79
C ALA A 50 -17.93 -31.53 28.63
N ALA A 51 -17.72 -30.25 28.94
CA ALA A 51 -18.73 -29.21 28.73
C ALA A 51 -19.00 -28.98 27.24
N LEU A 52 -17.94 -28.90 26.41
CA LEU A 52 -18.05 -28.74 24.96
C LEU A 52 -18.74 -29.94 24.29
N ALA A 53 -18.45 -31.16 24.74
CA ALA A 53 -19.04 -32.39 24.21
C ALA A 53 -20.57 -32.48 24.37
N THR A 54 -21.18 -31.62 25.21
CA THR A 54 -22.65 -31.52 25.31
C THR A 54 -23.30 -30.96 24.04
N GLY A 55 -22.52 -30.31 23.16
CA GLY A 55 -23.03 -29.57 21.99
C GLY A 55 -23.80 -28.30 22.33
N ARG A 56 -23.99 -27.99 23.62
CA ARG A 56 -24.64 -26.75 24.07
C ARG A 56 -23.60 -25.65 24.21
N SER A 57 -24.03 -24.41 24.06
CA SER A 57 -23.18 -23.25 24.35
C SER A 57 -22.69 -23.30 25.80
N ILE A 58 -21.44 -22.92 26.03
CA ILE A 58 -20.82 -22.90 27.35
C ILE A 58 -20.48 -21.47 27.76
N PHE A 59 -20.57 -21.23 29.06
CA PHE A 59 -20.12 -20.03 29.72
C PHE A 59 -18.92 -20.36 30.58
N CYS A 60 -17.86 -19.59 30.38
CA CYS A 60 -16.66 -19.58 31.19
C CYS A 60 -16.74 -18.32 32.08
N PRO A 61 -17.00 -18.46 33.38
CA PRO A 61 -16.91 -17.36 34.33
C PRO A 61 -15.53 -16.68 34.35
N GLU A 62 -15.42 -15.66 35.20
CA GLU A 62 -14.13 -15.08 35.54
C GLU A 62 -13.20 -16.15 36.13
N GLY A 63 -11.97 -16.21 35.62
CA GLY A 63 -10.99 -17.22 36.01
C GLY A 63 -9.91 -17.43 34.96
N ILE A 64 -8.85 -18.13 35.38
CA ILE A 64 -7.78 -18.61 34.50
C ILE A 64 -7.94 -20.12 34.36
N TYR A 65 -8.44 -20.56 33.21
CA TYR A 65 -8.64 -21.96 32.89
C TYR A 65 -7.37 -22.49 32.23
N LEU A 66 -6.56 -23.20 33.02
CA LEU A 66 -5.31 -23.78 32.54
C LEU A 66 -5.62 -25.05 31.73
N THR A 67 -5.11 -25.16 30.51
CA THR A 67 -5.42 -26.26 29.60
C THR A 67 -4.21 -26.71 28.79
N THR A 68 -4.17 -27.99 28.44
CA THR A 68 -3.19 -28.55 27.49
C THR A 68 -3.56 -28.27 26.01
N GLY A 69 -4.72 -27.64 25.78
CA GLY A 69 -5.25 -27.30 24.46
C GLY A 69 -5.92 -28.47 23.77
N GLY A 70 -6.18 -28.34 22.47
CA GLY A 70 -6.86 -29.37 21.68
C GLY A 70 -8.38 -29.33 21.72
N HIS A 71 -8.97 -28.29 22.33
CA HIS A 71 -10.42 -28.16 22.45
C HIS A 71 -11.10 -28.06 21.09
N ARG A 72 -12.32 -28.58 21.00
CA ARG A 72 -13.13 -28.55 19.78
C ARG A 72 -14.59 -28.21 20.07
N ILE A 73 -15.20 -27.52 19.13
CA ILE A 73 -16.65 -27.38 19.05
C ILE A 73 -17.25 -28.73 18.64
N ALA A 74 -18.45 -29.04 19.14
CA ALA A 74 -19.12 -30.31 18.93
C ALA A 74 -20.41 -30.19 18.08
N ALA A 75 -20.98 -29.00 17.93
CA ALA A 75 -22.25 -28.80 17.23
C ALA A 75 -22.38 -27.43 16.56
N ASP A 76 -23.26 -27.35 15.55
CA ASP A 76 -23.74 -26.09 14.97
C ASP A 76 -24.41 -25.22 16.04
N GLY A 77 -24.26 -23.90 15.92
CA GLY A 77 -24.87 -22.94 16.85
C GLY A 77 -24.16 -22.86 18.21
N GLN A 78 -23.16 -23.72 18.48
CA GLN A 78 -22.47 -23.77 19.77
C GLN A 78 -21.57 -22.55 19.97
N LYS A 79 -21.66 -21.95 21.16
CA LYS A 79 -20.87 -20.77 21.54
C LYS A 79 -20.04 -21.01 22.78
N ILE A 80 -18.84 -20.43 22.82
CA ILE A 80 -18.03 -20.32 24.03
C ILE A 80 -18.01 -18.85 24.44
N ILE A 81 -18.57 -18.56 25.61
CA ILE A 81 -18.80 -17.19 26.08
C ILE A 81 -18.02 -16.98 27.38
N GLY A 82 -17.12 -16.01 27.40
CA GLY A 82 -16.43 -15.59 28.61
C GLY A 82 -17.13 -14.46 29.36
N ALA A 83 -16.66 -14.18 30.57
CA ALA A 83 -17.09 -13.06 31.40
C ALA A 83 -16.48 -11.71 30.97
N GLY A 84 -15.76 -11.66 29.84
CA GLY A 84 -14.99 -10.50 29.39
C GLY A 84 -13.50 -10.73 29.53
N TRP A 85 -12.74 -9.69 29.21
CA TRP A 85 -11.32 -9.57 29.53
C TRP A 85 -10.98 -8.09 29.67
N GLY A 86 -9.98 -7.80 30.48
CA GLY A 86 -9.44 -6.47 30.64
C GLY A 86 -8.09 -6.53 31.33
N LEU A 87 -7.23 -5.55 31.04
CA LEU A 87 -5.94 -5.40 31.73
C LEU A 87 -6.11 -5.22 33.25
N TYR A 88 -7.23 -4.63 33.67
CA TYR A 88 -7.53 -4.30 35.08
C TYR A 88 -8.76 -5.02 35.65
N ASN A 89 -9.52 -5.73 34.81
CA ASN A 89 -10.67 -6.52 35.24
C ASN A 89 -10.41 -7.96 34.79
N PRO A 90 -9.92 -8.85 35.68
CA PRO A 90 -9.71 -10.24 35.32
C PRO A 90 -11.05 -10.80 34.88
N GLY A 91 -11.14 -11.19 33.61
CA GLY A 91 -12.31 -11.86 33.08
C GLY A 91 -11.98 -13.33 32.86
N THR A 92 -12.37 -13.87 31.71
CA THR A 92 -12.02 -15.25 31.34
C THR A 92 -10.70 -15.28 30.59
N THR A 93 -9.74 -16.04 31.11
CA THR A 93 -8.52 -16.41 30.39
C THR A 93 -8.48 -17.91 30.18
N ILE A 94 -8.36 -18.36 28.92
CA ILE A 94 -8.01 -19.74 28.61
C ILE A 94 -6.51 -19.76 28.35
N LYS A 95 -5.77 -20.39 29.26
CA LYS A 95 -4.31 -20.37 29.28
C LYS A 95 -3.74 -21.72 28.94
N LYS A 96 -2.82 -21.74 27.97
CA LYS A 96 -2.09 -22.95 27.62
C LYS A 96 -1.05 -23.32 28.69
N SER A 97 -1.00 -24.59 29.07
CA SER A 97 -0.10 -25.14 30.09
C SER A 97 1.16 -25.80 29.53
N GLY A 98 1.11 -26.30 28.29
CA GLY A 98 2.22 -26.99 27.63
C GLY A 98 1.89 -27.48 26.21
N GLY A 99 2.88 -28.05 25.52
CA GLY A 99 2.72 -28.76 24.25
C GLY A 99 2.72 -27.89 22.97
N THR A 100 2.56 -28.53 21.82
CA THR A 100 2.56 -27.91 20.48
C THR A 100 1.17 -27.76 19.85
N ASN A 101 0.12 -28.16 20.58
CA ASN A 101 -1.26 -28.12 20.08
C ASN A 101 -1.82 -26.71 20.01
N TYR A 102 -2.89 -26.51 19.25
CA TYR A 102 -3.69 -25.30 19.38
C TYR A 102 -4.42 -25.25 20.72
N ILE A 103 -4.90 -24.07 21.17
CA ILE A 103 -5.81 -24.02 22.32
C ILE A 103 -7.20 -24.51 21.90
N LEU A 104 -7.75 -23.92 20.84
CA LEU A 104 -9.06 -24.25 20.29
C LEU A 104 -8.99 -24.40 18.77
N ASP A 105 -9.64 -25.44 18.26
CA ASP A 105 -9.91 -25.63 16.84
C ASP A 105 -11.41 -25.83 16.69
N THR A 106 -12.07 -24.95 15.95
CA THR A 106 -13.53 -25.06 15.82
C THR A 106 -13.98 -26.22 14.95
N GLY A 107 -13.08 -26.84 14.18
CA GLY A 107 -13.42 -27.89 13.23
C GLY A 107 -14.12 -27.35 11.97
N HIS A 108 -14.02 -28.12 10.89
CA HIS A 108 -14.65 -27.82 9.60
C HIS A 108 -16.14 -28.13 9.61
N GLY A 109 -16.92 -27.33 8.87
CA GLY A 109 -18.31 -27.64 8.54
C GLY A 109 -19.34 -27.25 9.61
N TYR A 110 -18.91 -26.66 10.72
CA TYR A 110 -19.83 -26.11 11.72
C TYR A 110 -20.33 -24.72 11.33
N ASN A 111 -21.63 -24.48 11.55
CA ASN A 111 -22.31 -23.24 11.21
C ASN A 111 -22.78 -22.48 12.46
N ASP A 112 -22.83 -21.15 12.38
CA ASP A 112 -23.36 -20.27 13.44
C ASP A 112 -22.68 -20.45 14.81
N ILE A 113 -21.39 -20.79 14.80
CA ILE A 113 -20.62 -20.95 16.04
C ILE A 113 -20.13 -19.58 16.53
N GLY A 114 -19.88 -19.50 17.84
CA GLY A 114 -19.52 -18.24 18.50
C GLY A 114 -18.36 -18.37 19.46
N LEU A 115 -17.47 -17.39 19.46
CA LEU A 115 -16.47 -17.21 20.51
C LEU A 115 -16.49 -15.76 20.94
N GLU A 116 -16.84 -15.50 22.20
CA GLU A 116 -17.09 -14.16 22.69
C GLU A 116 -16.42 -13.90 24.04
N ASN A 117 -15.83 -12.71 24.20
CA ASN A 117 -15.44 -12.15 25.51
C ASN A 117 -14.38 -12.97 26.27
N ILE A 118 -13.35 -13.46 25.56
CA ILE A 118 -12.32 -14.34 26.13
C ILE A 118 -10.92 -13.82 25.80
N MET A 119 -10.02 -13.91 26.77
CA MET A 119 -8.58 -13.84 26.56
C MET A 119 -7.99 -15.23 26.32
N PHE A 120 -7.17 -15.38 25.28
CA PHE A 120 -6.34 -16.56 25.07
C PHE A 120 -4.89 -16.24 25.44
N ASP A 121 -4.35 -16.95 26.43
CA ASP A 121 -2.94 -16.86 26.80
C ASP A 121 -2.21 -18.07 26.21
N ARG A 122 -1.42 -17.84 25.15
CA ARG A 122 -0.65 -18.89 24.49
C ARG A 122 0.60 -19.29 25.28
N ASN A 123 0.94 -18.52 26.32
CA ASN A 123 2.06 -18.78 27.23
C ASN A 123 3.42 -18.94 26.49
N ASP A 124 3.58 -18.26 25.36
CA ASP A 124 4.71 -18.32 24.43
C ASP A 124 5.00 -19.75 23.91
N LEU A 125 3.99 -20.63 23.93
CA LEU A 125 4.12 -22.01 23.50
C LEU A 125 3.81 -22.17 22.01
N ASN A 126 4.44 -23.17 21.39
CA ASN A 126 4.24 -23.54 19.99
C ASN A 126 2.80 -23.99 19.71
N GLY A 127 2.33 -23.79 18.48
CA GLY A 127 0.96 -24.08 18.07
C GLY A 127 0.06 -22.85 18.16
N SER A 128 -0.92 -22.76 17.28
CA SER A 128 -1.80 -21.59 17.16
C SER A 128 -2.68 -21.37 18.40
N GLY A 129 -3.11 -20.14 18.67
CA GLY A 129 -4.08 -19.88 19.74
C GLY A 129 -5.43 -20.50 19.41
N VAL A 130 -6.12 -19.89 18.45
CA VAL A 130 -7.39 -20.36 17.91
C VAL A 130 -7.23 -20.65 16.43
N ILE A 131 -7.71 -21.82 15.99
CA ILE A 131 -7.95 -22.07 14.58
C ILE A 131 -9.45 -22.02 14.31
N TRP A 132 -9.86 -21.07 13.48
CA TRP A 132 -11.24 -20.75 13.18
C TRP A 132 -11.62 -21.22 11.78
N ARG A 133 -12.68 -22.03 11.74
CA ARG A 133 -13.15 -22.75 10.54
C ARG A 133 -14.68 -22.80 10.43
N GLY A 134 -15.38 -22.09 11.31
CA GLY A 134 -16.84 -22.02 11.31
C GLY A 134 -17.38 -21.07 10.23
N HIS A 135 -18.52 -21.41 9.63
CA HIS A 135 -19.23 -20.58 8.65
C HIS A 135 -20.41 -19.84 9.30
N TYR A 136 -20.83 -18.70 8.74
CA TYR A 136 -21.96 -17.91 9.28
C TYR A 136 -21.74 -17.53 10.76
N SER A 137 -20.48 -17.42 11.16
CA SER A 137 -20.07 -17.51 12.55
C SER A 137 -19.48 -16.20 13.04
N ARG A 138 -19.31 -16.07 14.36
CA ARG A 138 -18.80 -14.84 14.97
C ARG A 138 -17.66 -15.09 15.94
N LEU A 139 -16.57 -14.37 15.72
CA LEU A 139 -15.51 -14.12 16.70
C LEU A 139 -15.66 -12.70 17.22
N LYS A 140 -15.83 -12.51 18.53
CA LYS A 140 -16.09 -11.19 19.09
C LYS A 140 -15.33 -10.91 20.38
N ASN A 141 -14.70 -9.75 20.46
CA ASN A 141 -14.08 -9.25 21.67
C ASN A 141 -13.11 -10.30 22.22
N ILE A 142 -12.05 -10.57 21.47
CA ILE A 142 -11.04 -11.58 21.77
C ILE A 142 -9.67 -10.90 21.88
N TYR A 143 -8.90 -11.30 22.88
CA TYR A 143 -7.54 -10.83 23.09
C TYR A 143 -6.58 -12.02 23.18
N PHE A 144 -5.49 -11.96 22.43
CA PHE A 144 -4.39 -12.92 22.52
C PHE A 144 -3.18 -12.28 23.21
N LYS A 145 -2.48 -13.06 24.03
CA LYS A 145 -1.20 -12.64 24.63
C LYS A 145 -0.21 -13.79 24.73
N ASN A 146 1.04 -13.41 25.00
CA ASN A 146 2.19 -14.32 25.12
C ASN A 146 2.31 -15.19 23.88
N SER A 147 2.52 -14.53 22.74
CA SER A 147 2.39 -15.10 21.40
C SER A 147 3.73 -15.44 20.74
N ALA A 148 4.83 -15.51 21.51
CA ALA A 148 6.18 -15.68 20.95
C ALA A 148 6.48 -17.09 20.41
N GLY A 149 5.62 -18.09 20.70
CA GLY A 149 5.76 -19.45 20.19
C GLY A 149 5.49 -19.58 18.68
N THR A 150 5.80 -20.74 18.10
CA THR A 150 5.48 -21.00 16.69
C THR A 150 3.97 -21.05 16.42
N GLY A 151 3.53 -20.71 15.22
CA GLY A 151 2.11 -20.62 14.85
C GLY A 151 1.52 -19.21 15.05
N TYR A 152 0.22 -19.10 14.83
CA TYR A 152 -0.51 -17.82 14.79
C TYR A 152 -1.46 -17.68 15.96
N ASP A 153 -1.73 -16.46 16.41
CA ASP A 153 -2.75 -16.25 17.44
C ASP A 153 -4.12 -16.67 16.96
N LEU A 154 -4.46 -16.21 15.75
CA LEU A 154 -5.67 -16.59 15.05
C LEU A 154 -5.29 -17.12 13.66
N HIS A 155 -5.60 -18.38 13.41
CA HIS A 155 -5.53 -18.98 12.08
C HIS A 155 -6.95 -19.17 11.55
N ILE A 156 -7.24 -18.64 10.38
CA ILE A 156 -8.54 -18.69 9.71
C ILE A 156 -8.40 -19.54 8.45
N SER A 157 -9.19 -20.61 8.35
CA SER A 157 -9.16 -21.55 7.23
C SER A 157 -10.56 -22.06 6.89
N GLY A 158 -10.93 -22.08 5.61
CA GLY A 158 -12.23 -22.58 5.18
C GLY A 158 -13.43 -21.77 5.68
N VAL A 159 -13.30 -20.45 5.89
CA VAL A 159 -14.37 -19.65 6.52
C VAL A 159 -15.24 -18.91 5.50
N ASN A 160 -16.55 -18.89 5.73
CA ASN A 160 -17.51 -18.19 4.86
C ASN A 160 -18.52 -17.37 5.68
N VAL A 161 -18.90 -16.19 5.18
CA VAL A 161 -19.94 -15.30 5.73
C VAL A 161 -19.81 -15.08 7.24
N SER A 162 -18.60 -14.80 7.72
CA SER A 162 -18.32 -14.71 9.16
C SER A 162 -17.90 -13.31 9.59
N GLN A 163 -18.04 -13.02 10.88
CA GLN A 163 -17.72 -11.73 11.48
C GLN A 163 -16.62 -11.88 12.52
N PHE A 164 -15.55 -11.09 12.36
CA PHE A 164 -14.44 -10.97 13.30
C PHE A 164 -14.45 -9.54 13.84
N ASP A 165 -14.89 -9.36 15.08
CA ASP A 165 -15.21 -8.04 15.65
C ASP A 165 -14.43 -7.84 16.95
N LYS A 166 -13.62 -6.78 17.03
CA LYS A 166 -12.78 -6.47 18.21
C LYS A 166 -11.82 -7.60 18.55
N ILE A 167 -10.94 -7.90 17.60
CA ILE A 167 -9.90 -8.92 17.78
C ILE A 167 -8.57 -8.22 17.98
N SER A 168 -7.87 -8.54 19.07
CA SER A 168 -6.52 -8.06 19.31
C SER A 168 -5.58 -9.27 19.40
N ALA A 169 -4.63 -9.33 18.48
CA ALA A 169 -3.72 -10.45 18.29
C ALA A 169 -2.31 -9.95 17.97
N ASP A 170 -1.29 -10.76 18.14
CA ASP A 170 0.02 -10.51 17.54
C ASP A 170 -0.01 -10.88 16.06
N SER A 171 -0.48 -12.09 15.75
CA SER A 171 -0.38 -12.64 14.39
C SER A 171 -1.67 -13.32 13.94
N ILE A 172 -2.18 -12.90 12.78
CA ILE A 172 -3.37 -13.46 12.14
C ILE A 172 -2.95 -14.05 10.80
N LEU A 173 -3.29 -15.31 10.58
CA LEU A 173 -3.13 -16.00 9.29
C LEU A 173 -4.49 -16.30 8.69
N ILE A 174 -4.67 -15.96 7.41
CA ILE A 174 -5.76 -16.43 6.57
C ILE A 174 -5.15 -17.37 5.51
N ASP A 175 -5.34 -18.68 5.70
CA ASP A 175 -4.68 -19.71 4.89
C ASP A 175 -5.41 -21.07 4.95
N GLN A 176 -5.31 -21.83 3.87
CA GLN A 176 -5.77 -23.21 3.73
C GLN A 176 -4.61 -24.23 3.68
N SER A 177 -3.41 -23.82 3.26
CA SER A 177 -2.28 -24.71 2.95
C SER A 177 -1.67 -25.33 4.21
N SER A 178 -1.74 -24.62 5.32
CA SER A 178 -1.42 -25.11 6.66
C SER A 178 -2.55 -25.91 7.33
N ASP A 179 -3.67 -26.15 6.64
CA ASP A 179 -4.78 -26.92 7.19
C ASP A 179 -4.50 -28.42 7.16
N THR A 180 -4.57 -29.06 8.33
CA THR A 180 -4.35 -30.50 8.48
C THR A 180 -5.61 -31.34 8.20
N TYR A 181 -6.77 -30.71 7.94
CA TYR A 181 -8.02 -31.43 7.70
C TYR A 181 -8.06 -32.06 6.29
N THR A 182 -8.72 -33.22 6.15
CA THR A 182 -8.86 -33.93 4.87
C THR A 182 -10.34 -34.28 4.61
N PRO A 183 -10.93 -33.88 3.47
CA PRO A 183 -10.33 -33.01 2.44
C PRO A 183 -10.11 -31.59 2.97
N GLN A 184 -9.02 -30.95 2.54
CA GLN A 184 -8.76 -29.55 2.88
C GLN A 184 -9.88 -28.65 2.32
N PRO A 185 -10.21 -27.55 2.99
CA PRO A 185 -11.12 -26.55 2.43
C PRO A 185 -10.54 -25.98 1.13
N SER A 186 -11.41 -25.54 0.22
CA SER A 186 -11.01 -24.98 -1.08
C SER A 186 -10.71 -23.49 -1.05
N TYR A 187 -10.85 -22.85 0.12
CA TYR A 187 -10.61 -21.42 0.33
C TYR A 187 -10.14 -21.15 1.77
N GLY A 188 -9.49 -20.01 1.98
CA GLY A 188 -9.08 -19.55 3.31
C GLY A 188 -10.22 -18.81 3.99
N CYS A 189 -10.70 -17.72 3.39
CA CYS A 189 -11.80 -16.93 3.92
C CYS A 189 -12.57 -16.22 2.80
N MET A 190 -13.90 -16.22 2.87
CA MET A 190 -14.74 -15.53 1.90
C MET A 190 -15.92 -14.80 2.56
N TYR A 191 -16.40 -13.72 1.91
CA TYR A 191 -17.62 -12.98 2.28
C TYR A 191 -17.66 -12.54 3.75
N SER A 192 -16.50 -12.32 4.36
CA SER A 192 -16.36 -12.12 5.80
C SER A 192 -15.91 -10.71 6.12
N THR A 193 -16.29 -10.24 7.30
CA THR A 193 -16.00 -8.88 7.76
C THR A 193 -15.12 -8.91 8.99
N PHE A 194 -14.10 -8.07 8.99
CA PHE A 194 -13.16 -7.83 10.07
C PHE A 194 -13.34 -6.39 10.53
N LYS A 195 -13.73 -6.17 11.79
CA LYS A 195 -14.04 -4.84 12.31
C LYS A 195 -13.32 -4.60 13.63
N GLY A 196 -12.57 -3.51 13.73
CA GLY A 196 -11.82 -3.17 14.94
C GLY A 196 -10.79 -4.25 15.27
N VAL A 197 -10.01 -4.65 14.27
CA VAL A 197 -8.95 -5.65 14.43
C VAL A 197 -7.64 -4.93 14.69
N ILE A 198 -6.92 -5.35 15.72
CA ILE A 198 -5.57 -4.88 16.03
C ILE A 198 -4.65 -6.09 15.92
N CYS A 199 -3.66 -6.02 15.03
CA CYS A 199 -2.64 -7.06 14.94
C CYS A 199 -1.26 -6.51 14.59
N ARG A 200 -0.18 -7.25 14.89
CA ARG A 200 1.14 -6.91 14.38
C ARG A 200 1.28 -7.33 12.91
N THR A 201 0.88 -8.57 12.65
CA THR A 201 0.94 -9.16 11.32
C THR A 201 -0.41 -9.76 10.92
N LEU A 202 -0.91 -9.36 9.75
CA LEU A 202 -1.98 -10.02 9.02
C LEU A 202 -1.41 -10.60 7.73
N GLU A 203 -1.40 -11.92 7.63
CA GLU A 203 -0.87 -12.65 6.50
C GLU A 203 -1.98 -13.39 5.76
N PHE A 204 -1.99 -13.24 4.43
CA PHE A 204 -2.76 -14.08 3.52
C PHE A 204 -1.79 -15.00 2.80
N SER A 205 -1.92 -16.30 3.02
CA SER A 205 -1.04 -17.31 2.43
C SER A 205 -1.86 -18.46 1.84
N GLY A 206 -1.26 -19.17 0.87
CA GLY A 206 -1.67 -20.50 0.36
C GLY A 206 -3.10 -20.70 -0.16
N SER A 207 -3.97 -19.69 -0.10
CA SER A 207 -5.43 -19.85 -0.15
C SER A 207 -6.16 -18.89 -1.08
N GLN A 208 -7.46 -19.15 -1.30
CA GLN A 208 -8.35 -18.17 -1.90
C GLN A 208 -8.92 -17.26 -0.80
N ALA A 209 -8.74 -15.96 -0.93
CA ALA A 209 -9.34 -14.95 -0.06
C ALA A 209 -10.16 -13.96 -0.90
N ARG A 210 -11.48 -13.88 -0.68
CA ARG A 210 -12.35 -13.10 -1.58
C ARG A 210 -13.49 -12.40 -0.87
N LEU A 211 -13.82 -11.19 -1.34
CA LEU A 211 -14.94 -10.40 -0.83
C LEU A 211 -14.83 -10.19 0.69
N LEU A 212 -13.65 -9.73 1.10
CA LEU A 212 -13.35 -9.45 2.50
C LEU A 212 -13.37 -7.95 2.73
N SER A 213 -13.93 -7.54 3.86
CA SER A 213 -13.92 -6.17 4.32
C SER A 213 -13.23 -6.06 5.65
N PHE A 214 -12.24 -5.17 5.73
CA PHE A 214 -11.53 -4.79 6.93
C PHE A 214 -11.93 -3.34 7.24
N GLU A 215 -12.50 -3.10 8.40
CA GLU A 215 -12.89 -1.77 8.89
C GLU A 215 -12.18 -1.50 10.21
N LYS A 216 -11.43 -0.40 10.30
CA LYS A 216 -10.64 -0.05 11.50
C LYS A 216 -9.63 -1.15 11.82
N LEU A 217 -8.77 -1.44 10.86
CA LEU A 217 -7.64 -2.35 11.03
C LEU A 217 -6.45 -1.52 11.53
N LEU A 218 -5.93 -1.84 12.72
CA LEU A 218 -4.69 -1.26 13.22
C LEU A 218 -3.58 -2.30 13.12
N LEU A 219 -2.50 -1.97 12.41
CA LEU A 219 -1.31 -2.78 12.35
C LEU A 219 -0.21 -2.20 13.24
N ASP A 220 0.09 -2.85 14.37
CA ASP A 220 0.95 -2.31 15.44
C ASP A 220 2.28 -3.07 15.55
N GLY A 221 3.32 -2.59 14.85
CA GLY A 221 4.62 -3.25 14.74
C GLY A 221 4.59 -4.53 13.89
N ALA A 222 5.72 -4.99 13.36
CA ALA A 222 5.79 -6.19 12.52
C ALA A 222 6.36 -7.40 13.29
N LYS A 223 5.94 -8.62 12.93
CA LYS A 223 6.65 -9.83 13.33
C LYS A 223 7.95 -9.95 12.52
N ALA A 224 9.04 -10.37 13.16
CA ALA A 224 10.33 -10.52 12.48
C ALA A 224 10.21 -11.39 11.21
N GLY A 225 10.59 -10.82 10.06
CA GLY A 225 10.58 -11.50 8.76
C GLY A 225 9.26 -11.44 7.98
N VAL A 226 8.25 -10.69 8.43
CA VAL A 226 6.98 -10.51 7.72
C VAL A 226 6.53 -9.04 7.75
N SER A 227 5.93 -8.56 6.66
CA SER A 227 5.26 -7.24 6.62
C SER A 227 4.08 -7.17 7.60
N ASN A 228 3.64 -5.97 7.98
CA ASN A 228 2.46 -5.81 8.83
C ASN A 228 1.19 -6.34 8.13
N LEU A 229 1.03 -6.04 6.85
CA LEU A 229 0.03 -6.65 5.97
C LEU A 229 0.73 -7.29 4.78
N TRP A 230 0.63 -8.62 4.68
CA TRP A 230 1.22 -9.36 3.57
C TRP A 230 0.14 -10.07 2.78
N LEU A 231 -0.07 -9.61 1.54
CA LEU A 231 -1.01 -10.20 0.61
C LEU A 231 -0.24 -11.10 -0.37
N HIS A 232 -0.16 -12.40 -0.07
CA HIS A 232 0.57 -13.37 -0.89
C HIS A 232 -0.15 -14.74 -0.95
N ALA A 233 -1.37 -14.75 -1.49
CA ALA A 233 -2.18 -15.97 -1.58
C ALA A 233 -2.54 -16.36 -3.03
N SER A 234 -2.75 -17.66 -3.28
CA SER A 234 -2.95 -18.23 -4.62
C SER A 234 -4.02 -17.52 -5.48
N THR A 235 -5.06 -16.97 -4.87
CA THR A 235 -5.94 -15.96 -5.48
C THR A 235 -6.50 -15.01 -4.41
N MET A 236 -6.49 -13.71 -4.69
CA MET A 236 -7.07 -12.70 -3.80
C MET A 236 -7.90 -11.72 -4.60
N THR A 237 -9.20 -11.62 -4.31
CA THR A 237 -10.07 -10.72 -5.08
C THR A 237 -11.06 -9.94 -4.23
N ASN A 238 -11.32 -8.68 -4.59
CA ASN A 238 -12.31 -7.84 -3.93
C ASN A 238 -12.02 -7.67 -2.42
N LEU A 239 -10.84 -7.16 -2.12
CA LEU A 239 -10.43 -6.86 -0.74
C LEU A 239 -10.60 -5.37 -0.49
N TYR A 240 -11.27 -5.02 0.61
CA TYR A 240 -11.51 -3.63 0.98
C TYR A 240 -10.96 -3.36 2.37
N PHE A 241 -10.01 -2.43 2.45
CA PHE A 241 -9.35 -1.99 3.66
C PHE A 241 -9.79 -0.55 3.95
N TYR A 242 -10.62 -0.36 4.97
CA TYR A 242 -11.16 0.91 5.39
C TYR A 242 -10.53 1.36 6.70
N ASP A 243 -10.00 2.59 6.72
CA ASP A 243 -9.35 3.18 7.89
C ASP A 243 -8.28 2.23 8.46
N THR A 244 -7.34 1.83 7.59
CA THR A 244 -6.20 1.01 8.00
C THR A 244 -5.10 1.92 8.50
N ASP A 245 -4.79 1.77 9.79
CA ASP A 245 -3.78 2.58 10.47
C ASP A 245 -2.57 1.72 10.81
N SER A 246 -1.38 2.31 10.74
CA SER A 246 -0.16 1.63 11.16
C SER A 246 1.01 2.58 11.32
N GLU A 247 1.93 2.23 12.22
CA GLU A 247 3.21 2.89 12.41
C GLU A 247 4.34 1.85 12.28
N ALA A 248 5.25 2.09 11.33
CA ALA A 248 6.38 1.21 11.08
C ALA A 248 7.51 1.48 12.08
N ASP A 249 7.67 0.55 13.01
CA ASP A 249 8.65 0.61 14.11
C ASP A 249 9.93 -0.23 13.87
N LEU A 250 9.93 -1.08 12.84
CA LEU A 250 11.05 -1.99 12.53
C LEU A 250 11.72 -1.61 11.22
N LEU A 251 13.05 -1.81 11.16
CA LEU A 251 13.86 -1.57 9.96
C LEU A 251 13.62 -2.66 8.91
N ASP A 252 13.68 -2.25 7.64
CA ASP A 252 13.91 -3.11 6.46
C ASP A 252 12.74 -3.97 5.94
N MET A 253 11.47 -3.64 6.23
CA MET A 253 10.32 -4.30 5.59
C MET A 253 9.21 -3.31 5.21
N PRO A 254 8.49 -3.51 4.08
CA PRO A 254 7.32 -2.72 3.79
C PRO A 254 6.20 -2.97 4.80
N LEU A 255 5.43 -1.93 5.08
CA LEU A 255 4.26 -2.00 5.95
C LEU A 255 3.15 -2.81 5.29
N VAL A 256 2.90 -2.52 4.01
CA VAL A 256 1.98 -3.29 3.20
C VAL A 256 2.69 -3.77 1.95
N THR A 257 2.65 -5.09 1.78
CA THR A 257 3.19 -5.77 0.62
C THR A 257 2.06 -6.48 -0.11
N VAL A 258 1.89 -6.18 -1.39
CA VAL A 258 1.03 -6.94 -2.30
C VAL A 258 1.88 -7.40 -3.47
N ASP A 259 2.19 -8.69 -3.48
CA ASP A 259 3.17 -9.26 -4.41
C ASP A 259 2.61 -10.56 -4.97
N ASN A 260 1.59 -10.46 -5.81
CA ASN A 260 0.96 -11.62 -6.42
C ASN A 260 0.15 -11.26 -7.69
N PRO A 261 0.46 -11.85 -8.85
CA PRO A 261 -0.28 -11.60 -10.09
C PRO A 261 -1.73 -12.08 -10.10
N ALA A 262 -2.10 -12.95 -9.15
CA ALA A 262 -3.48 -13.39 -8.95
C ALA A 262 -4.27 -12.49 -8.00
N ALA A 263 -3.65 -11.41 -7.49
CA ALA A 263 -4.30 -10.38 -6.70
C ALA A 263 -5.02 -9.37 -7.61
N TYR A 264 -6.31 -9.17 -7.36
CA TYR A 264 -7.17 -8.36 -8.23
C TYR A 264 -8.21 -7.56 -7.42
N ASN A 265 -8.47 -6.31 -7.77
CA ASN A 265 -9.52 -5.48 -7.16
C ASN A 265 -9.30 -5.31 -5.65
N ILE A 266 -8.23 -4.62 -5.28
CA ILE A 266 -7.84 -4.35 -3.89
C ILE A 266 -7.98 -2.85 -3.65
N HIS A 267 -8.65 -2.48 -2.55
CA HIS A 267 -8.98 -1.09 -2.23
C HIS A 267 -8.46 -0.74 -0.85
N PHE A 268 -7.67 0.32 -0.75
CA PHE A 268 -7.30 0.98 0.50
C PHE A 268 -8.02 2.33 0.52
N ILE A 269 -8.91 2.54 1.49
CA ILE A 269 -9.77 3.72 1.56
C ILE A 269 -9.69 4.31 2.97
N GLY A 270 -9.07 5.47 3.09
CA GLY A 270 -8.81 6.09 4.38
C GLY A 270 -7.70 5.39 5.17
N GLY A 271 -7.33 5.99 6.29
CA GLY A 271 -6.31 5.48 7.20
C GLY A 271 -5.03 6.30 7.20
N TYR A 272 -4.18 5.98 8.16
CA TYR A 272 -2.94 6.67 8.46
C TYR A 272 -1.78 5.70 8.56
N LEU A 273 -0.80 5.85 7.67
CA LEU A 273 0.37 4.99 7.59
C LEU A 273 1.62 5.81 7.82
N SER A 274 2.32 5.56 8.92
CA SER A 274 3.52 6.31 9.26
C SER A 274 4.74 5.44 9.51
N THR A 275 5.90 6.10 9.56
CA THR A 275 7.16 5.51 10.03
C THR A 275 7.59 6.22 11.32
N ALA A 276 8.06 5.45 12.31
CA ALA A 276 8.64 6.00 13.54
C ALA A 276 10.18 6.03 13.50
N VAL A 277 10.78 5.35 12.52
CA VAL A 277 12.22 5.21 12.32
C VAL A 277 12.55 5.28 10.83
N ALA A 278 13.80 5.62 10.50
CA ALA A 278 14.24 5.69 9.10
C ALA A 278 14.16 4.32 8.44
N GLN A 279 13.40 4.20 7.35
CA GLN A 279 13.16 2.93 6.68
C GLN A 279 14.10 2.69 5.50
N THR A 280 14.33 1.41 5.17
CA THR A 280 15.00 1.02 3.92
C THR A 280 14.10 0.39 2.87
N GLN A 281 12.82 0.25 3.18
CA GLN A 281 11.79 -0.26 2.30
C GLN A 281 10.65 0.77 2.19
N PRO A 282 9.88 0.78 1.10
CA PRO A 282 8.73 1.67 0.98
C PRO A 282 7.64 1.30 2.01
N VAL A 283 6.78 2.25 2.38
CA VAL A 283 5.60 1.97 3.22
C VAL A 283 4.67 1.01 2.47
N PHE A 284 4.41 1.31 1.20
CA PHE A 284 3.59 0.50 0.32
C PHE A 284 4.44 -0.08 -0.81
N TYR A 285 4.40 -1.39 -0.97
CA TYR A 285 5.03 -2.10 -2.07
C TYR A 285 4.00 -2.95 -2.82
N PHE A 286 3.73 -2.58 -4.08
CA PHE A 286 2.85 -3.35 -4.94
C PHE A 286 3.63 -3.89 -6.13
N ARG A 287 3.57 -5.21 -6.33
CA ARG A 287 4.20 -5.88 -7.45
C ARG A 287 3.24 -6.85 -8.15
N ASP A 288 3.19 -6.73 -9.47
CA ASP A 288 2.41 -7.59 -10.37
C ASP A 288 0.89 -7.55 -10.13
N VAL A 289 0.34 -6.51 -9.49
CA VAL A 289 -1.08 -6.45 -9.08
C VAL A 289 -1.97 -5.82 -10.18
N GLN A 290 -3.26 -6.20 -10.20
CA GLN A 290 -4.27 -5.61 -11.09
C GLN A 290 -5.41 -4.96 -10.29
N ASP A 291 -5.91 -3.82 -10.77
CA ASP A 291 -7.03 -3.07 -10.16
C ASP A 291 -6.79 -2.75 -8.68
N ILE A 292 -5.76 -1.97 -8.43
CA ILE A 292 -5.45 -1.43 -7.10
C ILE A 292 -6.03 -0.02 -6.97
N SER A 293 -6.74 0.29 -5.88
CA SER A 293 -7.09 1.65 -5.52
C SER A 293 -6.51 2.02 -4.16
N VAL A 294 -6.01 3.25 -4.06
CA VAL A 294 -5.55 3.84 -2.81
C VAL A 294 -6.15 5.25 -2.76
N GLU A 295 -7.08 5.44 -1.83
CA GLU A 295 -7.90 6.63 -1.76
C GLU A 295 -7.88 7.21 -0.34
N LYS A 296 -7.64 8.51 -0.22
CA LYS A 296 -7.75 9.24 1.07
C LYS A 296 -6.84 8.71 2.17
N VAL A 297 -5.73 8.08 1.81
CA VAL A 297 -4.74 7.58 2.78
C VAL A 297 -3.74 8.69 3.08
N LEU A 298 -3.44 8.88 4.37
CA LEU A 298 -2.36 9.75 4.82
C LEU A 298 -1.10 8.92 5.03
N PHE A 299 -0.09 9.14 4.19
CA PHE A 299 1.23 8.56 4.30
C PHE A 299 2.16 9.54 4.98
N ASN A 300 2.84 9.13 6.04
CA ASN A 300 3.67 10.02 6.83
C ASN A 300 5.04 9.44 7.15
N ASP A 301 6.08 9.95 6.51
CA ASP A 301 7.46 9.54 6.72
C ASP A 301 8.33 10.72 7.13
N TYR A 302 8.53 10.85 8.44
CA TYR A 302 9.35 11.92 9.04
C TYR A 302 10.84 11.61 9.05
N TYR A 303 11.23 10.35 8.83
CA TYR A 303 12.53 9.84 9.24
C TYR A 303 13.40 9.34 8.08
N SER A 304 12.81 8.83 7.01
CA SER A 304 13.59 8.28 5.89
C SER A 304 14.30 9.38 5.09
N LEU A 305 15.57 9.12 4.74
CA LEU A 305 16.45 10.08 4.05
C LEU A 305 16.00 10.36 2.59
N ALA A 306 16.51 11.47 2.04
CA ALA A 306 16.37 11.86 0.63
C ALA A 306 16.73 10.72 -0.34
N GLY A 307 15.90 10.47 -1.36
CA GLY A 307 16.07 9.41 -2.36
C GLY A 307 15.28 8.10 -2.16
N ARG A 308 14.46 7.98 -1.11
CA ARG A 308 13.58 6.80 -0.88
C ARG A 308 12.11 7.11 -1.05
N HIS A 309 11.41 6.22 -1.73
CA HIS A 309 10.01 6.39 -2.10
C HIS A 309 9.10 5.81 -1.03
N CYS A 310 8.09 6.59 -0.60
CA CYS A 310 7.11 6.12 0.38
C CYS A 310 6.22 5.03 -0.20
N ILE A 311 5.94 5.09 -1.50
CA ILE A 311 5.05 4.18 -2.20
C ILE A 311 5.74 3.74 -3.49
N GLU A 312 5.80 2.43 -3.71
CA GLU A 312 6.43 1.81 -4.86
C GLU A 312 5.46 0.88 -5.59
N PHE A 313 5.39 1.08 -6.90
CA PHE A 313 4.59 0.28 -7.83
C PHE A 313 5.47 -0.38 -8.88
N GLU A 314 5.39 -1.70 -8.96
CA GLU A 314 6.04 -2.52 -9.97
C GLU A 314 4.98 -3.31 -10.76
N ASN A 315 5.00 -3.20 -12.09
CA ASN A 315 4.14 -4.00 -13.00
C ASN A 315 2.63 -3.93 -12.71
N ILE A 316 2.13 -2.75 -12.34
CA ILE A 316 0.69 -2.56 -12.10
C ILE A 316 -0.07 -2.43 -13.42
N LYS A 317 -1.12 -3.22 -13.60
CA LYS A 317 -1.93 -3.22 -14.83
C LYS A 317 -2.95 -2.07 -14.87
N ARG A 318 -3.70 -1.90 -13.78
CA ARG A 318 -4.71 -0.84 -13.60
C ARG A 318 -4.72 -0.39 -12.15
N GLY A 319 -4.83 0.92 -11.93
CA GLY A 319 -5.00 1.44 -10.58
C GLY A 319 -5.40 2.90 -10.49
N THR A 320 -5.93 3.27 -9.32
CA THR A 320 -6.37 4.64 -9.01
C THR A 320 -5.74 5.10 -7.71
N PHE A 321 -5.15 6.28 -7.71
CA PHE A 321 -4.54 6.93 -6.56
C PHE A 321 -5.21 8.28 -6.39
N GLU A 322 -6.11 8.43 -5.43
CA GLU A 322 -6.95 9.64 -5.33
C GLU A 322 -7.01 10.23 -3.92
N ASP A 323 -6.94 11.56 -3.82
CA ASP A 323 -7.09 12.30 -2.57
C ASP A 323 -6.12 11.89 -1.44
N ASN A 324 -4.94 11.33 -1.77
CA ASN A 324 -3.96 10.94 -0.75
C ASN A 324 -3.11 12.12 -0.32
N ASP A 325 -2.76 12.17 0.96
CA ASP A 325 -1.79 13.13 1.51
C ASP A 325 -0.49 12.37 1.80
N VAL A 326 0.65 12.89 1.34
CA VAL A 326 1.97 12.34 1.66
C VAL A 326 2.82 13.42 2.34
N THR A 327 3.22 13.17 3.57
CA THR A 327 4.18 13.97 4.35
C THR A 327 5.50 13.22 4.39
N ALA A 328 6.29 13.28 3.30
CA ALA A 328 7.57 12.60 3.22
C ALA A 328 8.66 13.45 2.55
N LEU A 329 9.91 13.07 2.79
CA LEU A 329 11.04 13.59 2.05
C LEU A 329 11.13 13.05 0.63
N ASN A 330 10.41 12.00 0.19
CA ASN A 330 10.14 11.69 -1.24
C ASN A 330 8.85 10.85 -1.32
N ASN A 331 7.93 11.18 -2.24
CA ASN A 331 6.54 10.71 -2.09
C ASN A 331 6.23 9.44 -2.92
N PHE A 332 6.33 9.49 -4.25
CA PHE A 332 5.87 8.38 -5.11
C PHE A 332 6.95 7.89 -6.06
N TYR A 333 6.98 6.56 -6.30
CA TYR A 333 7.78 5.91 -7.33
C TYR A 333 7.01 4.85 -8.08
N PHE A 334 6.95 5.05 -9.39
CA PHE A 334 6.37 4.09 -10.31
C PHE A 334 7.51 3.47 -11.11
N LEU A 335 7.91 2.24 -10.77
CA LEU A 335 8.89 1.49 -11.54
C LEU A 335 8.17 0.65 -12.60
N TYR A 336 8.27 1.08 -13.84
CA TYR A 336 7.81 0.31 -14.99
C TYR A 336 8.89 -0.67 -15.44
N ASN A 337 8.67 -1.97 -15.25
CA ASN A 337 9.51 -3.00 -15.84
C ASN A 337 8.85 -3.54 -17.12
N ALA A 338 9.45 -3.27 -18.27
CA ALA A 338 8.84 -3.42 -19.60
C ALA A 338 8.52 -4.85 -20.06
N HIS A 339 8.59 -5.87 -19.19
CA HIS A 339 8.78 -7.25 -19.61
C HIS A 339 7.69 -8.29 -19.31
N THR A 340 6.58 -7.98 -18.64
CA THR A 340 5.53 -9.01 -18.42
C THR A 340 4.08 -8.51 -18.45
N LEU A 341 3.78 -7.28 -18.04
CA LEU A 341 2.44 -6.70 -18.09
C LEU A 341 2.52 -5.24 -18.58
N ARG A 342 1.89 -4.93 -19.71
CA ARG A 342 1.71 -3.53 -20.11
C ARG A 342 0.72 -2.89 -19.14
N SER A 343 1.10 -1.79 -18.49
CA SER A 343 0.15 -0.94 -17.78
C SER A 343 -0.91 -0.46 -18.79
N GLU A 344 -2.19 -0.57 -18.44
CA GLU A 344 -3.30 -0.19 -19.33
C GLU A 344 -3.80 1.20 -18.96
N TYR A 345 -4.11 1.44 -17.67
CA TYR A 345 -4.62 2.72 -17.16
C TYR A 345 -4.27 2.89 -15.67
N ILE A 346 -3.37 3.82 -15.34
CA ILE A 346 -3.11 4.27 -13.97
C ILE A 346 -3.58 5.72 -13.87
N THR A 347 -4.40 6.04 -12.88
CA THR A 347 -4.89 7.40 -12.63
C THR A 347 -4.38 7.90 -11.28
N SER A 348 -3.78 9.08 -11.26
CA SER A 348 -3.40 9.83 -10.06
C SER A 348 -4.21 11.12 -10.02
N LYS A 349 -4.92 11.39 -8.92
CA LYS A 349 -5.85 12.52 -8.85
C LYS A 349 -5.93 13.18 -7.47
N ARG A 350 -5.82 14.52 -7.42
CA ARG A 350 -5.94 15.34 -6.18
C ARG A 350 -5.04 14.87 -5.02
N ASN A 351 -3.94 14.19 -5.32
CA ASN A 351 -2.94 13.82 -4.31
C ASN A 351 -2.12 15.04 -3.92
N LYS A 352 -1.69 15.10 -2.66
CA LYS A 352 -0.97 16.23 -2.10
C LYS A 352 0.32 15.76 -1.45
N SER A 353 1.41 16.46 -1.74
CA SER A 353 2.64 16.35 -0.94
C SER A 353 2.72 17.53 0.01
N ARG A 354 2.91 17.30 1.31
CA ARG A 354 3.07 18.37 2.29
C ARG A 354 4.51 18.43 2.81
N PRO A 355 5.07 19.63 3.06
CA PRO A 355 6.39 19.76 3.65
C PRO A 355 6.40 19.19 5.07
N VAL A 356 7.49 18.53 5.43
CA VAL A 356 7.75 18.02 6.77
C VAL A 356 8.41 19.11 7.63
N GLY A 357 7.61 19.82 8.44
CA GLY A 357 8.13 20.77 9.45
C GLY A 357 9.07 21.86 8.90
N ALA A 358 10.09 22.24 9.69
CA ALA A 358 11.12 23.21 9.30
C ALA A 358 12.24 22.62 8.41
N TYR A 359 12.14 21.34 8.06
CA TYR A 359 13.08 20.68 7.18
C TYR A 359 12.63 20.90 5.74
N THR A 360 13.40 21.69 5.00
CA THR A 360 13.26 21.86 3.55
C THR A 360 13.59 20.51 2.89
N GLY A 361 12.57 19.67 2.74
CA GLY A 361 12.75 18.35 2.19
C GLY A 361 13.16 18.38 0.73
N THR A 362 14.20 17.64 0.39
CA THR A 362 14.77 17.51 -0.96
C THR A 362 14.03 16.47 -1.80
N GLY A 363 12.69 16.46 -1.74
CA GLY A 363 11.90 15.32 -2.18
C GLY A 363 11.52 15.27 -3.64
N THR A 364 12.02 14.25 -4.33
CA THR A 364 11.72 14.01 -5.74
C THR A 364 10.50 13.10 -5.87
N ASN A 365 9.45 13.58 -6.54
CA ASN A 365 8.41 12.71 -7.06
C ASN A 365 8.88 12.17 -8.41
N TYR A 366 8.91 10.84 -8.56
CA TYR A 366 9.39 10.22 -9.79
C TYR A 366 8.26 9.44 -10.44
N PHE A 367 7.68 10.05 -11.46
CA PHE A 367 6.69 9.44 -12.33
C PHE A 367 7.39 9.01 -13.63
N ILE A 368 7.56 7.71 -13.85
CA ILE A 368 7.93 7.24 -15.20
C ILE A 368 6.68 7.42 -16.07
N LYS A 369 6.69 8.41 -16.95
CA LYS A 369 5.62 8.59 -17.93
C LYS A 369 5.57 7.38 -18.85
N THR A 370 4.52 6.59 -18.72
CA THR A 370 4.06 5.64 -19.74
C THR A 370 2.89 6.28 -20.49
N ASP A 371 2.54 5.78 -21.67
CA ASP A 371 1.35 6.22 -22.43
C ASP A 371 0.01 5.95 -21.69
N HIS A 372 0.09 5.40 -20.48
CA HIS A 372 -1.02 4.82 -19.71
C HIS A 372 -1.17 5.44 -18.31
N LEU A 373 -0.48 6.56 -18.03
CA LEU A 373 -0.57 7.31 -16.77
C LEU A 373 -1.32 8.64 -16.97
N THR A 374 -2.41 8.83 -16.24
CA THR A 374 -3.18 10.09 -16.16
C THR A 374 -2.94 10.75 -14.82
N ILE A 375 -2.60 12.06 -14.80
CA ILE A 375 -2.39 12.86 -13.59
C ILE A 375 -3.36 14.06 -13.62
N GLU A 376 -4.20 14.21 -12.60
CA GLU A 376 -5.24 15.25 -12.53
C GLU A 376 -5.23 15.99 -11.19
N GLN A 377 -5.00 17.32 -11.20
CA GLN A 377 -5.11 18.17 -10.00
C GLN A 377 -4.21 17.75 -8.82
N ASP A 378 -3.14 17.00 -9.06
CA ASP A 378 -2.18 16.66 -8.02
C ASP A 378 -1.35 17.90 -7.63
N GLU A 379 -1.30 18.20 -6.33
CA GLU A 379 -0.55 19.31 -5.73
C GLU A 379 0.79 18.77 -5.20
N PHE A 380 1.72 18.52 -6.12
CA PHE A 380 3.09 18.17 -5.78
C PHE A 380 3.95 19.44 -5.64
N ILE A 381 4.60 19.62 -4.48
CA ILE A 381 5.45 20.80 -4.24
C ILE A 381 6.79 20.59 -4.96
N PRO A 382 7.21 21.50 -5.85
CA PRO A 382 8.54 21.43 -6.47
C PRO A 382 9.64 21.74 -5.45
N ILE A 383 10.75 21.00 -5.53
CA ILE A 383 11.94 21.18 -4.68
C ILE A 383 12.58 22.55 -4.96
N ILE A 384 12.76 23.36 -3.92
CA ILE A 384 13.70 24.49 -3.95
C ILE A 384 15.10 23.91 -3.67
N GLY A 385 15.88 23.71 -4.73
CA GLY A 385 17.32 23.45 -4.67
C GLY A 385 17.71 21.97 -4.65
N GLY A 386 18.06 21.45 -5.82
CA GLY A 386 18.81 20.21 -5.98
C GLY A 386 18.12 19.15 -6.84
N GLY A 387 18.32 19.22 -8.16
CA GLY A 387 18.05 18.14 -9.11
C GLY A 387 16.58 17.96 -9.50
N GLU A 388 16.12 18.66 -10.53
CA GLU A 388 14.86 18.36 -11.22
C GLU A 388 15.07 17.23 -12.26
N THR A 389 14.07 16.40 -12.53
CA THR A 389 13.15 16.67 -13.64
C THR A 389 11.68 16.30 -13.35
N PHE A 390 10.83 17.33 -13.30
CA PHE A 390 9.41 17.23 -13.65
C PHE A 390 9.24 17.50 -15.14
N HIS A 391 8.34 16.78 -15.82
CA HIS A 391 7.83 17.17 -17.13
C HIS A 391 6.30 17.12 -17.11
N ASN A 392 5.70 18.26 -16.79
CA ASN A 392 4.29 18.54 -17.06
C ASN A 392 4.25 19.80 -17.92
N ILE A 393 3.88 19.69 -19.20
CA ILE A 393 3.62 20.86 -20.05
C ILE A 393 2.39 20.56 -20.90
N SER A 394 1.23 20.58 -20.26
CA SER A 394 0.05 21.20 -20.84
C SER A 394 -0.42 22.24 -19.81
N ASP A 395 -0.51 23.50 -20.24
CA ASP A 395 -1.15 24.62 -19.54
C ASP A 395 -0.33 25.48 -18.54
N VAL A 396 0.93 25.80 -18.85
CA VAL A 396 1.58 26.99 -18.25
C VAL A 396 2.16 27.89 -19.34
N PRO A 397 1.74 29.16 -19.45
CA PRO A 397 2.40 30.15 -20.28
C PRO A 397 3.70 30.60 -19.61
N ASP A 398 4.77 30.62 -20.40
CA ASP A 398 6.13 31.07 -20.09
C ASP A 398 7.02 30.12 -19.25
N PHE A 399 8.18 29.82 -19.86
CA PHE A 399 9.38 29.07 -19.42
C PHE A 399 9.50 27.58 -19.84
N HIS A 400 10.34 27.35 -20.86
CA HIS A 400 10.69 26.03 -21.39
C HIS A 400 12.22 25.81 -21.42
N SER A 401 12.72 24.77 -20.73
CA SER A 401 14.08 24.23 -20.93
C SER A 401 14.09 22.70 -20.73
N VAL A 402 14.61 21.93 -21.70
CA VAL A 402 14.79 20.45 -21.59
C VAL A 402 16.17 20.06 -22.14
N ARG A 403 16.81 19.07 -21.51
CA ARG A 403 18.23 18.73 -21.70
C ARG A 403 18.57 17.55 -22.62
N THR A 404 17.64 16.72 -23.09
CA THR A 404 17.96 15.65 -24.07
C THR A 404 16.74 15.23 -24.88
N GLY A 405 16.99 14.63 -26.06
CA GLY A 405 16.06 14.47 -27.18
C GLY A 405 14.65 13.97 -26.87
N GLY A 406 13.70 14.45 -27.67
CA GLY A 406 12.27 14.15 -27.56
C GLY A 406 11.47 14.85 -28.67
N LYS A 407 10.18 14.49 -28.80
CA LYS A 407 9.21 15.22 -29.63
C LYS A 407 8.69 16.41 -28.81
N ILE A 408 8.93 17.63 -29.28
CA ILE A 408 8.56 18.87 -28.59
C ILE A 408 7.53 19.61 -29.44
N LEU A 409 6.45 20.08 -28.82
CA LEU A 409 5.45 20.93 -29.45
C LEU A 409 5.78 22.38 -29.15
N VAL A 410 5.90 23.21 -30.18
CA VAL A 410 6.08 24.66 -30.04
C VAL A 410 4.86 25.35 -30.63
N ASN A 411 4.17 26.12 -29.79
CA ASN A 411 3.00 26.89 -30.18
C ASN A 411 3.35 27.95 -31.24
N ASP A 412 2.32 28.41 -31.93
CA ASP A 412 2.41 29.53 -32.86
C ASP A 412 2.87 30.79 -32.09
N ASP A 413 3.95 31.43 -32.55
CA ASP A 413 4.68 32.54 -31.90
C ASP A 413 5.53 32.21 -30.65
N GLY A 414 5.73 30.93 -30.32
CA GLY A 414 6.56 30.50 -29.19
C GLY A 414 8.07 30.41 -29.49
N PHE A 415 8.90 30.36 -28.43
CA PHE A 415 10.32 30.01 -28.53
C PHE A 415 10.71 28.86 -27.59
N TYR A 416 11.80 28.17 -27.92
CA TYR A 416 12.31 27.02 -27.17
C TYR A 416 13.84 27.02 -27.07
N ASP A 417 14.38 26.85 -25.86
CA ASP A 417 15.82 26.80 -25.59
C ASP A 417 16.33 25.36 -25.38
N ILE A 418 17.41 25.01 -26.08
CA ILE A 418 18.17 23.76 -25.95
C ILE A 418 19.54 24.11 -25.35
N PHE A 419 19.91 23.45 -24.25
CA PHE A 419 21.22 23.62 -23.61
C PHE A 419 22.09 22.36 -23.76
N GLY A 420 23.41 22.53 -23.87
CA GLY A 420 24.38 21.44 -23.87
C GLY A 420 24.69 20.87 -22.47
N ASP A 421 25.14 19.62 -22.41
CA ASP A 421 25.38 18.82 -21.18
C ASP A 421 26.70 19.17 -20.43
N GLY A 422 27.07 20.45 -20.36
CA GLY A 422 28.32 20.88 -19.74
C GLY A 422 28.23 20.92 -18.21
N GLY A 423 28.76 19.90 -17.53
CA GLY A 423 29.03 19.96 -16.09
C GLY A 423 30.10 21.00 -15.72
N ASN A 424 30.10 21.47 -14.47
CA ASN A 424 30.93 22.60 -13.99
C ASN A 424 32.46 22.42 -14.13
N ASN A 425 33.00 21.22 -14.36
CA ASN A 425 34.44 20.96 -14.22
C ASN A 425 35.15 20.36 -15.45
N SER A 426 34.48 20.13 -16.59
CA SER A 426 35.14 19.67 -17.84
C SER A 426 34.35 20.13 -19.09
N PRO A 427 34.63 21.33 -19.64
CA PRO A 427 34.01 21.79 -20.87
C PRO A 427 34.77 21.21 -22.08
N GLY A 428 34.58 19.91 -22.32
CA GLY A 428 35.25 19.19 -23.39
C GLY A 428 34.35 18.12 -23.99
N ALA A 429 33.26 18.54 -24.63
CA ALA A 429 32.61 17.72 -25.65
C ALA A 429 31.91 18.68 -26.63
N ASP A 430 32.29 18.57 -27.90
CA ASP A 430 31.62 19.22 -29.02
C ASP A 430 30.14 18.84 -29.04
N PHE A 431 29.26 19.80 -29.40
CA PHE A 431 27.82 19.55 -29.54
C PHE A 431 27.48 19.42 -31.01
N GLY A 432 27.18 18.18 -31.44
CA GLY A 432 26.61 17.89 -32.75
C GLY A 432 25.13 17.51 -32.60
N GLY A 433 24.22 18.19 -33.30
CA GLY A 433 22.81 17.87 -33.23
C GLY A 433 22.14 17.93 -34.59
N MET A 434 21.23 17.00 -34.84
CA MET A 434 20.29 17.09 -35.95
C MET A 434 18.93 17.54 -35.42
N ILE A 435 18.46 18.71 -35.86
CA ILE A 435 17.06 19.09 -35.67
C ILE A 435 16.30 18.74 -36.95
N SER A 436 15.41 17.76 -36.82
CA SER A 436 14.42 17.45 -37.85
C SER A 436 13.08 18.04 -37.43
N ILE A 437 12.57 18.99 -38.23
CA ILE A 437 11.30 19.64 -37.97
C ILE A 437 10.22 18.93 -38.80
N SER A 438 9.15 18.47 -38.15
CA SER A 438 7.96 17.99 -38.83
C SER A 438 6.78 18.88 -38.42
N ALA A 439 6.53 19.94 -39.18
CA ALA A 439 5.32 20.76 -39.01
C ALA A 439 4.14 20.08 -39.74
N GLY A 440 2.98 19.98 -39.10
CA GLY A 440 1.75 19.64 -39.80
C GLY A 440 1.30 20.83 -40.63
N GLY A 441 1.23 20.69 -41.96
CA GLY A 441 0.66 21.72 -42.85
C GLY A 441 1.63 22.45 -43.80
N PHE A 442 2.92 22.06 -43.87
CA PHE A 442 3.87 22.62 -44.83
C PHE A 442 4.38 21.57 -45.84
N ASP A 443 4.63 21.99 -47.08
CA ASP A 443 4.96 21.13 -48.23
C ASP A 443 6.13 20.17 -47.92
N ALA A 444 5.80 18.88 -47.91
CA ALA A 444 6.56 17.82 -47.28
C ALA A 444 7.61 17.22 -48.22
N THR A 445 8.65 17.99 -48.54
CA THR A 445 9.92 17.39 -48.96
C THR A 445 10.93 17.50 -47.83
N SER A 446 11.59 16.38 -47.51
CA SER A 446 12.46 16.22 -46.33
C SER A 446 13.65 17.20 -46.30
N GLN A 447 14.00 17.80 -47.45
CA GLN A 447 15.09 18.76 -47.56
C GLN A 447 14.71 20.20 -47.16
N ASN A 448 13.43 20.52 -46.94
CA ASN A 448 13.02 21.89 -46.64
C ASN A 448 12.89 22.20 -45.13
N ASN A 449 12.87 21.17 -44.27
CA ASN A 449 12.52 21.31 -42.84
C ASN A 449 13.61 20.75 -41.89
N PHE A 450 14.89 20.90 -42.25
CA PHE A 450 15.98 20.46 -41.40
C PHE A 450 16.92 21.61 -41.06
N ALA A 451 17.51 21.56 -39.86
CA ALA A 451 18.69 22.33 -39.51
C ALA A 451 19.70 21.35 -38.91
N LEU A 452 20.82 21.17 -39.60
CA LEU A 452 21.97 20.46 -39.09
C LEU A 452 22.99 21.51 -38.64
N PHE A 453 23.39 21.48 -37.38
CA PHE A 453 24.36 22.41 -36.84
C PHE A 453 25.48 21.66 -36.14
N TYR A 454 26.67 22.22 -36.26
CA TYR A 454 27.87 21.75 -35.59
C TYR A 454 28.39 22.90 -34.73
N ALA A 455 28.41 22.73 -33.41
CA ALA A 455 28.99 23.71 -32.51
C ALA A 455 30.37 23.21 -32.07
N GLN A 456 31.41 23.63 -32.78
CA GLN A 456 32.79 23.22 -32.51
C GLN A 456 33.35 23.94 -31.26
N SER A 457 34.15 23.22 -30.48
CA SER A 457 34.99 23.75 -29.40
C SER A 457 36.17 24.58 -29.94
N GLY A 458 35.88 25.80 -30.37
CA GLY A 458 36.89 26.83 -30.57
C GLY A 458 37.13 27.61 -29.29
N ALA A 459 38.26 27.41 -28.61
CA ALA A 459 38.73 28.33 -27.58
C ALA A 459 39.18 29.65 -28.24
N GLY A 460 38.25 30.58 -28.41
CA GLY A 460 38.56 31.91 -28.93
C GLY A 460 37.30 32.75 -29.06
N SER A 461 37.33 33.97 -28.54
CA SER A 461 36.29 34.98 -28.73
C SER A 461 36.16 35.31 -30.23
N GLY A 462 35.29 34.60 -30.93
CA GLY A 462 35.04 34.78 -32.35
C GLY A 462 33.82 33.97 -32.75
N TYR A 463 32.87 34.62 -33.41
CA TYR A 463 31.63 34.06 -33.95
C TYR A 463 31.81 32.63 -34.49
N GLN A 464 30.91 31.72 -34.14
CA GLN A 464 30.77 30.45 -34.86
C GLN A 464 30.47 30.78 -36.33
N ASN A 465 31.32 30.31 -37.26
CA ASN A 465 31.11 30.57 -38.67
C ASN A 465 29.89 29.77 -39.17
N HIS A 466 28.93 30.46 -39.79
CA HIS A 466 27.68 29.91 -40.32
C HIS A 466 27.86 28.89 -41.45
N THR A 467 29.09 28.65 -41.91
CA THR A 467 29.39 27.78 -43.04
C THR A 467 29.16 26.30 -42.79
N ASP A 468 29.04 25.88 -41.52
CA ASP A 468 28.88 24.47 -41.14
C ASP A 468 27.43 24.09 -40.78
N ILE A 469 26.47 25.00 -41.01
CA ILE A 469 25.05 24.76 -40.75
C ILE A 469 24.32 24.56 -42.09
N SER A 470 23.74 23.37 -42.28
CA SER A 470 22.92 23.08 -43.45
C SER A 470 21.44 23.21 -43.08
N THR A 471 20.72 24.08 -43.78
CA THR A 471 19.29 24.34 -43.52
C THR A 471 18.44 24.16 -44.76
N GLY A 472 17.24 23.63 -44.56
CA GLY A 472 16.18 23.66 -45.55
C GLY A 472 15.57 25.06 -45.74
N SER A 473 14.87 25.27 -46.85
CA SER A 473 14.31 26.57 -47.26
C SER A 473 13.28 27.18 -46.29
N ASN A 474 12.65 26.36 -45.42
CA ASN A 474 11.67 26.79 -44.42
C ASN A 474 12.30 27.15 -43.06
N VAL A 475 13.62 27.06 -42.94
CA VAL A 475 14.36 27.45 -41.73
C VAL A 475 15.23 28.67 -42.04
N GLU A 476 15.20 29.67 -41.16
CA GLU A 476 16.01 30.88 -41.24
C GLU A 476 16.97 30.92 -40.03
N ILE A 477 18.27 31.05 -40.29
CA ILE A 477 19.28 31.21 -39.24
C ILE A 477 19.48 32.70 -39.00
N ILE A 478 19.42 33.12 -37.73
CA ILE A 478 19.67 34.51 -37.35
C ILE A 478 20.94 34.58 -36.50
N ASN A 479 21.89 35.40 -36.96
CA ASN A 479 23.11 35.69 -36.22
C ASN A 479 22.85 36.85 -35.23
N MET A 480 22.66 36.57 -33.95
CA MET A 480 22.60 37.59 -32.90
C MET A 480 23.78 37.42 -31.95
N ALA A 481 24.44 38.53 -31.58
CA ALA A 481 25.58 38.51 -30.67
C ALA A 481 25.19 37.98 -29.27
N ASP A 482 26.15 37.34 -28.61
CA ASP A 482 26.08 36.44 -27.43
C ASP A 482 25.47 36.95 -26.11
N SER A 483 24.70 38.04 -26.12
CA SER A 483 24.12 38.61 -24.89
C SER A 483 22.92 39.52 -25.11
N ALA A 484 22.42 39.67 -26.34
CA ALA A 484 21.23 40.49 -26.58
C ALA A 484 19.96 39.68 -26.29
N PRO A 485 18.96 40.22 -25.56
CA PRO A 485 17.61 39.69 -25.60
C PRO A 485 17.16 39.74 -27.06
N ALA A 486 17.00 38.57 -27.65
CA ALA A 486 16.64 38.46 -29.04
C ALA A 486 15.26 39.06 -29.28
N ALA A 487 15.20 40.03 -30.19
CA ALA A 487 13.93 40.55 -30.64
C ALA A 487 13.31 39.52 -31.59
N LEU A 488 12.12 39.01 -31.24
CA LEU A 488 11.24 38.22 -32.14
C LEU A 488 11.10 38.83 -33.56
N ALA A 489 11.43 40.12 -33.71
CA ALA A 489 11.28 40.92 -34.92
C ALA A 489 12.20 40.56 -36.11
N SER A 490 13.22 39.71 -35.96
CA SER A 490 14.18 39.44 -37.06
C SER A 490 13.91 38.19 -37.91
N THR A 491 12.97 37.32 -37.53
CA THR A 491 12.51 36.18 -38.34
C THR A 491 11.43 36.61 -39.33
N THR A 492 11.49 36.09 -40.55
CA THR A 492 10.43 36.29 -41.55
C THR A 492 9.16 35.52 -41.14
N ASP A 493 7.99 36.15 -41.19
CA ASP A 493 6.70 35.45 -41.00
C ASP A 493 6.57 34.26 -41.96
N GLY A 494 6.12 33.12 -41.43
CA GLY A 494 6.03 31.85 -42.16
C GLY A 494 7.26 30.95 -42.08
N LYS A 495 8.31 31.32 -41.32
CA LYS A 495 9.53 30.53 -41.15
C LYS A 495 9.82 30.16 -39.70
N LEU A 496 10.61 29.10 -39.51
CA LEU A 496 11.20 28.75 -38.23
C LEU A 496 12.56 29.44 -38.07
N GLY A 497 12.75 30.23 -37.02
CA GLY A 497 14.03 30.86 -36.70
C GLY A 497 14.91 29.96 -35.83
N VAL A 498 16.20 29.86 -36.14
CA VAL A 498 17.19 29.21 -35.26
C VAL A 498 18.28 30.21 -34.89
N GLN A 499 18.49 30.39 -33.59
CA GLN A 499 19.55 31.19 -32.99
C GLN A 499 20.51 30.29 -32.24
N ILE A 500 21.80 30.52 -32.41
CA ILE A 500 22.86 29.81 -31.69
C ILE A 500 23.68 30.86 -30.96
N GLY A 501 23.86 30.68 -29.64
CA GLY A 501 24.62 31.62 -28.80
C GLY A 501 25.26 30.96 -27.59
N GLY A 502 26.28 31.59 -27.02
CA GLY A 502 26.98 31.22 -25.80
C GLY A 502 28.46 31.58 -25.83
N GLY A 503 28.80 32.80 -25.42
CA GLY A 503 30.18 33.30 -25.41
C GLY A 503 31.07 32.71 -24.32
N ALA A 504 30.49 31.98 -23.37
CA ALA A 504 31.20 31.22 -22.36
C ALA A 504 30.75 29.74 -22.39
N ALA A 505 31.66 28.83 -22.04
CA ALA A 505 31.41 27.38 -22.05
C ALA A 505 30.18 26.93 -21.23
N ALA A 506 29.73 27.75 -20.26
CA ALA A 506 28.61 27.46 -19.38
C ALA A 506 27.23 27.89 -19.89
N THR A 507 27.14 28.66 -20.98
CA THR A 507 25.87 29.27 -21.43
C THR A 507 25.59 29.03 -22.91
N ARG A 508 26.02 27.90 -23.46
CA ARG A 508 25.76 27.54 -24.86
C ARG A 508 24.32 27.06 -25.03
N TYR A 509 23.56 27.74 -25.89
CA TYR A 509 22.17 27.43 -26.19
C TYR A 509 21.86 27.47 -27.69
N ILE A 510 20.85 26.71 -28.08
CA ILE A 510 20.15 26.83 -29.36
C ILE A 510 18.72 27.26 -29.05
N ARG A 511 18.31 28.39 -29.58
CA ARG A 511 16.95 28.90 -29.44
C ARG A 511 16.20 28.77 -30.75
N ILE A 512 14.99 28.23 -30.69
CA ILE A 512 14.13 28.03 -31.86
C ILE A 512 12.91 28.94 -31.72
N TYR A 513 12.56 29.68 -32.77
CA TYR A 513 11.38 30.54 -32.83
C TYR A 513 10.39 30.00 -33.85
N ASN A 514 9.14 29.81 -33.43
CA ASN A 514 8.06 29.44 -34.34
C ASN A 514 7.26 30.67 -34.77
N ARG A 515 7.48 31.16 -36.00
CA ARG A 515 6.64 32.18 -36.63
C ARG A 515 5.88 31.63 -37.83
N THR A 516 5.59 30.33 -37.82
CA THR A 516 5.04 29.65 -39.00
C THR A 516 3.54 29.86 -39.20
N GLY A 517 2.81 30.41 -38.22
CA GLY A 517 1.34 30.47 -38.25
C GLY A 517 0.68 29.13 -37.89
N ALA A 518 1.46 28.16 -37.42
CA ALA A 518 1.02 26.79 -37.15
C ALA A 518 1.79 26.17 -35.97
N GLU A 519 1.18 25.18 -35.33
CA GLU A 519 1.84 24.37 -34.32
C GLU A 519 2.91 23.45 -34.96
N VAL A 520 4.13 23.47 -34.43
CA VAL A 520 5.26 22.73 -35.00
C VAL A 520 5.69 21.63 -34.04
N SER A 521 5.79 20.39 -34.54
CA SER A 521 6.45 19.30 -33.84
C SER A 521 7.93 19.25 -34.20
N LEU A 522 8.78 19.51 -33.22
CA LEU A 522 10.23 19.39 -33.33
C LEU A 522 10.66 18.00 -32.89
N ARG A 523 11.55 17.37 -33.68
CA ARG A 523 12.30 16.20 -33.24
C ARG A 523 13.77 16.59 -33.14
N VAL A 524 14.24 16.73 -31.90
CA VAL A 524 15.62 17.12 -31.61
C VAL A 524 16.42 15.86 -31.31
N HIS A 525 17.45 15.59 -32.13
CA HIS A 525 18.43 14.55 -31.86
C HIS A 525 19.74 15.23 -31.45
N ILE A 526 20.24 14.90 -30.26
CA ILE A 526 21.50 15.40 -29.73
C ILE A 526 22.41 14.20 -29.61
N ASP A 527 23.44 14.11 -30.45
CA ASP A 527 24.45 13.08 -30.36
C ASP A 527 25.71 13.67 -29.73
N ARG A 528 26.36 12.92 -28.82
CA ARG A 528 27.77 13.17 -28.54
C ARG A 528 28.55 12.68 -29.75
N TYR A 529 29.34 13.57 -30.34
CA TYR A 529 30.33 13.14 -31.32
C TYR A 529 31.47 12.45 -30.54
N GLU A 530 31.50 11.12 -30.56
CA GLU A 530 32.74 10.39 -30.27
C GLU A 530 33.51 10.34 -31.61
N GLU A 531 34.75 10.85 -31.62
CA GLU A 531 35.63 10.81 -32.80
C GLU A 531 35.84 9.40 -33.36
#